data_AF-E9GEK0-F1
#
_entry.id   AF-E9GEK0-F1
#
_cell.length_a   1.000
_cell.length_b   1.000
_cell.length_c   1.000
_cell.angle_alpha   90.00
_cell.angle_beta   90.00
_cell.angle_gamma   90.00
#
_symmetry.space_group_name_H-M   'P 1'
#
loop_
_entity.id
_entity.type
_entity.pdbx_description
1 polymer ?
#
loop_
_entity_poly.entity_id
_entity_poly.type
_entity_poly.pdbx_seq_one_letter_code
_entity_poly.pdbx_strand_id
1 'polypeptide(L)'
;MRWGNRFAEKNDLNLVLPAFGNYLSTLELFDHRSFKNKTPQWKDLDFDVFCLHNRWHRKEVMAVLRADEDMSVPTFTVVRDPVDVFVSMFHFQDPFRKFYGAKDIDDMVKKVGNASMATALRQRWLGSIGRNQMAWDLGLSPDIYDDPEAVQAEIQRLDGEFDLVMVTDRMEESLVLLKDLLRWSTDDVVHLNLNRRKSEKSPKLTAAQRQVLAKWLAADVQIYQHFSRRFDQKVSQFNALYGSLFNWLLPTGLLLAGETPMQKELHLLEAANKKLYRRCVLKEVGNEKLRGQYQWVNNNVVGFLINE
;
A
#
# COMPACT_ATOMS: atom_id res chain seq x y z
N MET A 1 5.49 0.25 -3.24
CA MET A 1 6.29 0.85 -2.15
C MET A 1 7.71 0.37 -2.28
N ARG A 2 8.66 1.25 -2.62
CA ARG A 2 10.10 0.94 -2.61
C ARG A 2 10.89 1.79 -1.61
N TRP A 3 10.20 2.63 -0.82
CA TRP A 3 10.84 3.52 0.15
C TRP A 3 11.55 2.75 1.26
N GLY A 4 10.89 1.73 1.85
CA GLY A 4 11.51 0.86 2.86
C GLY A 4 12.77 0.19 2.36
N ASN A 5 12.72 -0.42 1.17
CA ASN A 5 13.90 -1.08 0.59
C ASN A 5 15.06 -0.10 0.33
N ARG A 6 14.76 1.08 -0.24
CA ARG A 6 15.79 2.10 -0.51
C ARG A 6 16.40 2.62 0.78
N PHE A 7 15.57 2.86 1.80
CA PHE A 7 16.06 3.32 3.10
C PHE A 7 16.93 2.25 3.76
N ALA A 8 16.51 0.98 3.72
CA ALA A 8 17.30 -0.11 4.25
C ALA A 8 18.65 -0.27 3.53
N GLU A 9 18.66 -0.22 2.19
CA GLU A 9 19.90 -0.25 1.40
C GLU A 9 20.83 0.93 1.72
N LYS A 10 20.28 2.15 1.85
CA LYS A 10 21.06 3.35 2.17
C LYS A 10 21.71 3.30 3.57
N ASN A 11 21.13 2.56 4.51
CA ASN A 11 21.54 2.53 5.91
C ASN A 11 22.05 1.14 6.34
N ASP A 12 22.41 0.27 5.39
CA ASP A 12 22.95 -1.08 5.63
C ASP A 12 22.07 -1.93 6.57
N LEU A 13 20.74 -1.85 6.41
CA LEU A 13 19.76 -2.59 7.22
C LEU A 13 19.34 -3.92 6.57
N ASN A 14 19.09 -4.92 7.40
CA ASN A 14 18.63 -6.25 6.98
C ASN A 14 17.12 -6.27 6.75
N LEU A 15 16.72 -6.58 5.50
CA LEU A 15 15.32 -6.74 5.10
C LEU A 15 14.85 -8.19 5.23
N VAL A 16 13.62 -8.38 5.70
CA VAL A 16 12.94 -9.68 5.66
C VAL A 16 12.50 -9.97 4.22
N LEU A 17 13.26 -10.80 3.51
CA LEU A 17 12.99 -11.20 2.11
C LEU A 17 12.61 -12.68 2.05
N PRO A 18 11.87 -13.16 1.03
CA PRO A 18 11.68 -14.60 0.75
C PRO A 18 12.78 -15.15 -0.16
N ALA A 19 13.08 -16.46 -0.09
CA ALA A 19 14.13 -17.09 -0.91
C ALA A 19 13.98 -16.82 -2.41
N PHE A 20 12.74 -16.66 -2.88
CA PHE A 20 12.39 -16.28 -4.23
C PHE A 20 11.08 -15.46 -4.23
N GLY A 21 10.95 -14.57 -5.21
CA GLY A 21 9.72 -13.80 -5.44
C GLY A 21 9.56 -12.62 -4.49
N ASN A 22 8.31 -12.20 -4.27
CA ASN A 22 7.98 -10.99 -3.52
C ASN A 22 6.92 -11.20 -2.42
N TYR A 23 6.59 -12.46 -2.10
CA TYR A 23 5.63 -12.82 -1.06
C TYR A 23 6.29 -13.62 0.06
N LEU A 24 6.07 -13.21 1.30
CA LEU A 24 6.49 -13.90 2.51
C LEU A 24 5.45 -14.95 2.95
N SER A 25 4.16 -14.66 2.76
CA SER A 25 3.04 -15.59 2.95
C SER A 25 1.90 -15.25 1.98
N THR A 26 1.19 -16.26 1.49
CA THR A 26 0.13 -16.10 0.47
C THR A 26 -1.21 -16.69 0.88
N LEU A 27 -1.21 -17.98 1.28
CA LEU A 27 -2.40 -18.72 1.67
C LEU A 27 -2.69 -18.55 3.16
N GLU A 28 -1.68 -18.77 3.99
CA GLU A 28 -1.79 -18.67 5.45
C GLU A 28 -1.37 -17.29 5.95
N LEU A 29 -1.82 -16.96 7.17
CA LEU A 29 -1.24 -15.86 7.94
C LEU A 29 0.28 -16.01 8.02
N PHE A 30 0.99 -14.89 8.10
CA PHE A 30 2.44 -14.93 8.30
C PHE A 30 2.79 -15.66 9.61
N ASP A 31 3.76 -16.57 9.54
CA ASP A 31 4.32 -17.31 10.68
C ASP A 31 5.85 -17.31 10.55
N HIS A 32 6.53 -16.82 11.59
CA HIS A 32 7.97 -16.58 11.54
C HIS A 32 8.79 -17.87 11.45
N ARG A 33 8.26 -18.98 11.96
CA ARG A 33 8.94 -20.28 11.97
C ARG A 33 8.92 -20.90 10.58
N SER A 34 7.75 -20.89 9.93
CA SER A 34 7.54 -21.28 8.54
C SER A 34 8.43 -20.45 7.61
N PHE A 35 8.51 -19.14 7.84
CA PHE A 35 9.45 -18.26 7.15
C PHE A 35 10.90 -18.75 7.31
N LYS A 36 11.41 -18.84 8.55
CA LYS A 36 12.80 -19.26 8.84
C LYS A 36 13.14 -20.63 8.25
N ASN A 37 12.21 -21.59 8.31
CA ASN A 37 12.41 -22.93 7.75
C ASN A 37 12.55 -22.92 6.22
N LYS A 38 11.84 -22.03 5.52
CA LYS A 38 11.93 -21.85 4.06
C LYS A 38 13.14 -21.03 3.65
N THR A 39 13.81 -20.39 4.61
CA THR A 39 14.93 -19.47 4.38
C THR A 39 16.14 -19.80 5.25
N PRO A 40 16.65 -21.05 5.20
CA PRO A 40 17.74 -21.49 6.07
C PRO A 40 19.02 -20.66 5.90
N GLN A 41 19.21 -20.04 4.73
CA GLN A 41 20.35 -19.16 4.45
C GLN A 41 20.36 -17.87 5.29
N TRP A 42 19.25 -17.51 5.96
CA TRP A 42 19.12 -16.30 6.78
C TRP A 42 18.77 -16.61 8.24
N LYS A 43 18.83 -17.88 8.63
CA LYS A 43 18.33 -18.34 9.94
C LYS A 43 19.03 -17.66 11.13
N ASP A 44 20.29 -17.24 10.94
CA ASP A 44 21.15 -16.63 11.96
C ASP A 44 21.23 -15.10 11.82
N LEU A 45 20.45 -14.49 10.91
CA LEU A 45 20.41 -13.05 10.72
C LEU A 45 19.36 -12.39 11.62
N ASP A 46 19.69 -11.17 12.02
CA ASP A 46 18.79 -10.24 12.68
C ASP A 46 18.20 -9.33 11.61
N PHE A 47 16.90 -9.04 11.69
CA PHE A 47 16.20 -8.26 10.68
C PHE A 47 15.72 -6.94 11.27
N ASP A 48 15.91 -5.86 10.52
CA ASP A 48 15.55 -4.51 10.92
C ASP A 48 14.23 -4.06 10.30
N VAL A 49 13.91 -4.55 9.09
CA VAL A 49 12.78 -4.03 8.30
C VAL A 49 11.92 -5.16 7.71
N PHE A 50 10.61 -5.11 8.00
CA PHE A 50 9.58 -5.97 7.42
C PHE A 50 8.66 -5.14 6.50
N CYS A 51 8.76 -5.31 5.17
CA CYS A 51 8.00 -4.48 4.22
C CYS A 51 7.65 -5.18 2.89
N LEU A 52 7.39 -6.49 2.91
CA LEU A 52 7.01 -7.27 1.72
C LEU A 52 5.62 -7.88 1.86
N HIS A 53 5.06 -8.35 0.73
CA HIS A 53 3.71 -8.89 0.68
C HIS A 53 3.56 -10.11 1.60
N ASN A 54 2.56 -10.07 2.46
CA ASN A 54 2.22 -11.12 3.39
C ASN A 54 0.73 -11.07 3.70
N ARG A 55 0.20 -12.13 4.30
CA ARG A 55 -1.02 -12.01 5.12
C ARG A 55 -0.62 -11.57 6.53
N TRP A 56 -1.14 -10.44 6.96
CA TRP A 56 -0.73 -9.76 8.19
C TRP A 56 -1.01 -10.58 9.45
N HIS A 57 -0.01 -10.66 10.33
CA HIS A 57 -0.14 -11.27 11.65
C HIS A 57 0.89 -10.63 12.58
N ARG A 58 0.47 -9.58 13.31
CA ARG A 58 1.37 -8.70 14.07
C ARG A 58 2.33 -9.46 14.98
N LYS A 59 1.82 -10.41 15.77
CA LYS A 59 2.63 -11.19 16.72
C LYS A 59 3.82 -11.87 16.04
N GLU A 60 3.59 -12.49 14.90
CA GLU A 60 4.62 -13.22 14.15
C GLU A 60 5.59 -12.28 13.44
N VAL A 61 5.11 -11.12 12.97
CA VAL A 61 5.97 -10.08 12.42
C VAL A 61 6.92 -9.53 13.49
N MET A 62 6.41 -9.20 14.67
CA MET A 62 7.24 -8.71 15.79
C MET A 62 8.25 -9.76 16.25
N ALA A 63 7.87 -11.05 16.24
CA ALA A 63 8.78 -12.14 16.55
C ALA A 63 9.94 -12.27 15.54
N VAL A 64 9.72 -11.96 14.25
CA VAL A 64 10.83 -11.92 13.25
C VAL A 64 11.79 -10.77 13.55
N LEU A 65 11.25 -9.60 13.88
CA LEU A 65 12.03 -8.39 14.17
C LEU A 65 12.66 -8.42 15.58
N ARG A 66 12.39 -9.46 16.38
CA ARG A 66 12.82 -9.59 17.79
C ARG A 66 12.44 -8.37 18.63
N ALA A 67 11.30 -7.75 18.30
CA ALA A 67 10.76 -6.67 19.09
C ALA A 67 10.16 -7.24 20.38
N ASP A 68 10.70 -6.81 21.51
CA ASP A 68 10.13 -7.06 22.84
C ASP A 68 9.16 -5.93 23.24
N GLU A 69 8.64 -5.99 24.46
CA GLU A 69 7.63 -5.04 24.96
C GLU A 69 8.18 -3.61 25.10
N ASP A 70 9.50 -3.44 25.23
CA ASP A 70 10.16 -2.14 25.39
C ASP A 70 10.54 -1.51 24.03
N MET A 71 10.56 -2.29 22.94
CA MET A 71 10.88 -1.83 21.60
C MET A 71 9.62 -1.40 20.82
N SER A 72 9.45 -0.09 20.65
CA SER A 72 8.43 0.45 19.75
C SER A 72 8.85 0.29 18.28
N VAL A 73 8.17 -0.59 17.54
CA VAL A 73 8.34 -0.75 16.08
C VAL A 73 7.25 0.02 15.32
N PRO A 74 7.58 1.12 14.62
CA PRO A 74 6.61 1.85 13.82
C PRO A 74 6.00 0.94 12.74
N THR A 75 4.69 0.76 12.81
CA THR A 75 3.94 -0.16 11.96
C THR A 75 3.01 0.63 11.05
N PHE A 76 3.13 0.45 9.74
CA PHE A 76 2.26 1.14 8.80
C PHE A 76 1.85 0.24 7.63
N THR A 77 0.73 0.58 7.01
CA THR A 77 0.22 -0.07 5.80
C THR A 77 -0.47 0.95 4.91
N VAL A 78 -1.02 0.52 3.76
CA VAL A 78 -1.74 1.39 2.83
C VAL A 78 -3.06 0.77 2.41
N VAL A 79 -4.08 1.62 2.37
CA VAL A 79 -5.37 1.32 1.76
C VAL A 79 -5.59 2.14 0.50
N ARG A 80 -6.48 1.66 -0.35
CA ARG A 80 -6.90 2.30 -1.60
C ARG A 80 -8.38 2.05 -1.80
N ASP A 81 -9.04 2.87 -2.61
CA ASP A 81 -10.42 2.61 -2.99
C ASP A 81 -10.64 1.14 -3.43
N PRO A 82 -11.55 0.39 -2.78
CA PRO A 82 -11.72 -1.04 -3.03
C PRO A 82 -12.11 -1.39 -4.47
N VAL A 83 -12.94 -0.55 -5.10
CA VAL A 83 -13.39 -0.81 -6.48
C VAL A 83 -12.22 -0.60 -7.42
N ASP A 84 -11.43 0.46 -7.23
CA ASP A 84 -10.24 0.71 -8.03
C ASP A 84 -9.16 -0.37 -7.83
N VAL A 85 -9.01 -0.92 -6.62
CA VAL A 85 -8.14 -2.07 -6.36
C VAL A 85 -8.61 -3.27 -7.17
N PHE A 86 -9.89 -3.62 -7.09
CA PHE A 86 -10.44 -4.78 -7.81
C PHE A 86 -10.33 -4.61 -9.33
N VAL A 87 -10.74 -3.47 -9.89
CA VAL A 87 -10.61 -3.14 -11.32
C VAL A 87 -9.14 -3.14 -11.72
N SER A 88 -8.25 -2.67 -10.83
CA SER A 88 -6.82 -2.74 -11.07
C SER A 88 -6.35 -4.18 -11.23
N MET A 89 -6.65 -5.05 -10.28
CA MET A 89 -6.28 -6.47 -10.33
C MET A 89 -6.89 -7.17 -11.55
N PHE A 90 -8.16 -6.90 -11.85
CA PHE A 90 -8.91 -7.47 -12.97
C PHE A 90 -8.23 -7.21 -14.33
N HIS A 91 -7.71 -6.01 -14.54
CA HIS A 91 -7.01 -5.66 -15.78
C HIS A 91 -5.52 -5.96 -15.76
N PHE A 92 -4.90 -6.06 -14.57
CA PHE A 92 -3.48 -6.34 -14.45
C PHE A 92 -3.15 -7.82 -14.67
N GLN A 93 -4.07 -8.73 -14.29
CA GLN A 93 -3.84 -10.16 -14.34
C GLN A 93 -4.88 -10.86 -15.23
N ASP A 94 -4.52 -11.11 -16.49
CA ASP A 94 -5.38 -11.85 -17.43
C ASP A 94 -5.89 -13.19 -16.87
N PRO A 95 -5.09 -14.01 -16.15
CA PRO A 95 -5.58 -15.23 -15.52
C PRO A 95 -6.67 -14.99 -14.46
N PHE A 96 -6.59 -13.89 -13.71
CA PHE A 96 -7.57 -13.56 -12.67
C PHE A 96 -8.95 -13.22 -13.29
N ARG A 97 -8.97 -12.47 -14.40
CA ARG A 97 -10.19 -12.25 -15.18
C ARG A 97 -10.78 -13.57 -15.70
N LYS A 98 -9.92 -14.44 -16.26
CA LYS A 98 -10.34 -15.76 -16.79
C LYS A 98 -10.89 -16.67 -15.70
N PHE A 99 -10.35 -16.60 -14.48
CA PHE A 99 -10.83 -17.37 -13.34
C PHE A 99 -12.30 -17.11 -13.02
N TYR A 100 -12.77 -15.86 -13.08
CA TYR A 100 -14.19 -15.53 -12.94
C TYR A 100 -15.02 -15.75 -14.22
N GLY A 101 -14.38 -16.20 -15.31
CA GLY A 101 -15.03 -16.36 -16.61
C GLY A 101 -15.66 -15.07 -17.13
N ALA A 102 -15.09 -13.91 -16.80
CA ALA A 102 -15.59 -12.60 -17.20
C ALA A 102 -14.85 -12.08 -18.43
N LYS A 103 -15.58 -11.56 -19.43
CA LYS A 103 -14.97 -11.04 -20.66
C LYS A 103 -14.30 -9.69 -20.44
N ASP A 104 -14.96 -8.84 -19.69
CA ASP A 104 -14.59 -7.48 -19.34
C ASP A 104 -15.19 -7.11 -17.99
N ILE A 105 -14.97 -5.87 -17.55
CA ILE A 105 -15.45 -5.41 -16.25
C ILE A 105 -16.99 -5.28 -16.22
N ASP A 106 -17.65 -5.03 -17.35
CA ASP A 106 -19.10 -4.91 -17.42
C ASP A 106 -19.78 -6.28 -17.23
N ASP A 107 -19.22 -7.32 -17.85
CA ASP A 107 -19.64 -8.71 -17.65
C ASP A 107 -19.38 -9.16 -16.19
N MET A 108 -18.26 -8.75 -15.60
CA MET A 108 -18.00 -9.01 -14.18
C MET A 108 -19.07 -8.36 -13.28
N VAL A 109 -19.44 -7.11 -13.54
CA VAL A 109 -20.51 -6.43 -12.78
C VAL A 109 -21.85 -7.16 -12.90
N LYS A 110 -22.21 -7.63 -14.11
CA LYS A 110 -23.42 -8.43 -14.33
C LYS A 110 -23.39 -9.75 -13.54
N LYS A 111 -22.25 -10.43 -13.51
CA LYS A 111 -22.06 -11.66 -12.71
C LYS A 111 -22.19 -11.39 -11.22
N VAL A 112 -21.59 -10.31 -10.72
CA VAL A 112 -21.70 -9.89 -9.31
C VAL A 112 -23.16 -9.59 -8.93
N GLY A 113 -23.92 -8.96 -9.83
CA GLY A 113 -25.35 -8.71 -9.61
C GLY A 113 -26.23 -9.97 -9.68
N ASN A 114 -25.71 -11.11 -10.13
CA ASN A 114 -26.45 -12.35 -10.27
C ASN A 114 -26.26 -13.25 -9.04
N ALA A 115 -27.31 -13.37 -8.21
CA ALA A 115 -27.28 -14.16 -6.98
C ALA A 115 -26.90 -15.64 -7.19
N SER A 116 -27.21 -16.24 -8.35
CA SER A 116 -26.85 -17.63 -8.63
C SER A 116 -25.33 -17.85 -8.77
N MET A 117 -24.57 -16.77 -8.98
CA MET A 117 -23.10 -16.80 -9.10
C MET A 117 -22.39 -16.57 -7.76
N ALA A 118 -23.11 -16.29 -6.67
CA ALA A 118 -22.52 -15.89 -5.38
C ALA A 118 -21.47 -16.88 -4.87
N THR A 119 -21.76 -18.19 -4.92
CA THR A 119 -20.82 -19.23 -4.47
C THR A 119 -19.55 -19.28 -5.31
N ALA A 120 -19.67 -19.16 -6.63
CA ALA A 120 -18.52 -19.15 -7.53
C ALA A 120 -17.65 -17.89 -7.32
N LEU A 121 -18.29 -16.76 -7.06
CA LEU A 121 -17.62 -15.47 -6.84
C LEU A 121 -16.96 -15.34 -5.45
N ARG A 122 -17.24 -16.27 -4.51
CA ARG A 122 -16.50 -16.38 -3.25
C ARG A 122 -15.15 -17.07 -3.40
N GLN A 123 -14.95 -17.82 -4.48
CA GLN A 123 -13.71 -18.53 -4.73
C GLN A 123 -12.57 -17.56 -5.05
N ARG A 124 -11.34 -17.97 -4.73
CA ARG A 124 -10.13 -17.17 -4.94
C ARG A 124 -9.22 -17.85 -5.96
N TRP A 125 -8.72 -17.08 -6.91
CA TRP A 125 -7.73 -17.58 -7.87
C TRP A 125 -6.43 -17.91 -7.12
N LEU A 126 -5.91 -19.13 -7.37
CA LEU A 126 -4.76 -19.70 -6.63
C LEU A 126 -4.95 -19.70 -5.10
N GLY A 127 -6.20 -19.69 -4.61
CA GLY A 127 -6.52 -19.66 -3.20
C GLY A 127 -6.25 -18.33 -2.48
N SER A 128 -5.66 -17.33 -3.13
CA SER A 128 -5.20 -16.09 -2.46
C SER A 128 -5.75 -14.80 -3.09
N ILE A 129 -6.01 -14.79 -4.40
CA ILE A 129 -6.38 -13.58 -5.13
C ILE A 129 -7.88 -13.55 -5.38
N GLY A 130 -8.60 -12.54 -4.88
CA GLY A 130 -10.06 -12.54 -4.98
C GLY A 130 -10.76 -11.28 -4.48
N ARG A 131 -12.08 -11.44 -4.24
CA ARG A 131 -12.94 -10.45 -3.57
C ARG A 131 -12.33 -10.02 -2.23
N ASN A 132 -12.44 -8.74 -1.88
CA ASN A 132 -11.88 -8.15 -0.66
C ASN A 132 -10.39 -8.49 -0.47
N GLN A 133 -9.55 -8.04 -1.41
CA GLN A 133 -8.12 -8.37 -1.39
C GLN A 133 -7.39 -7.63 -0.26
N MET A 134 -7.80 -6.40 0.07
CA MET A 134 -7.15 -5.68 1.17
C MET A 134 -7.42 -6.37 2.51
N ALA A 135 -8.66 -6.80 2.75
CA ALA A 135 -9.01 -7.60 3.93
C ALA A 135 -8.17 -8.89 4.02
N TRP A 136 -7.97 -9.58 2.89
CA TRP A 136 -7.16 -10.80 2.83
C TRP A 136 -5.70 -10.55 3.23
N ASP A 137 -5.09 -9.51 2.65
CA ASP A 137 -3.71 -9.12 2.91
C ASP A 137 -3.55 -8.62 4.36
N LEU A 138 -4.58 -7.97 4.93
CA LEU A 138 -4.65 -7.55 6.34
C LEU A 138 -4.97 -8.70 7.33
N GLY A 139 -5.07 -9.94 6.83
CA GLY A 139 -5.18 -11.14 7.64
C GLY A 139 -6.60 -11.58 7.98
N LEU A 140 -7.64 -10.91 7.45
CA LEU A 140 -9.03 -11.33 7.71
C LEU A 140 -9.34 -12.66 7.02
N SER A 141 -10.24 -13.44 7.64
CA SER A 141 -10.80 -14.65 7.02
C SER A 141 -11.88 -14.29 6.00
N PRO A 142 -11.95 -14.94 4.82
CA PRO A 142 -13.06 -14.77 3.90
C PRO A 142 -14.45 -15.09 4.48
N ASP A 143 -14.51 -15.94 5.51
CA ASP A 143 -15.76 -16.38 6.13
C ASP A 143 -16.53 -15.24 6.80
N ILE A 144 -15.83 -14.19 7.22
CA ILE A 144 -16.43 -13.03 7.91
C ILE A 144 -16.75 -11.87 6.96
N TYR A 145 -16.41 -11.93 5.67
CA TYR A 145 -16.54 -10.78 4.76
C TYR A 145 -17.97 -10.27 4.57
N ASP A 146 -18.96 -11.14 4.78
CA ASP A 146 -20.38 -10.82 4.69
C ASP A 146 -21.00 -10.51 6.07
N ASP A 147 -20.22 -10.49 7.14
CA ASP A 147 -20.61 -10.14 8.51
C ASP A 147 -20.01 -8.77 8.89
N PRO A 148 -20.80 -7.68 8.85
CA PRO A 148 -20.30 -6.34 9.15
C PRO A 148 -19.79 -6.18 10.59
N GLU A 149 -20.35 -6.89 11.57
CA GLU A 149 -19.95 -6.76 12.97
C GLU A 149 -18.59 -7.44 13.20
N ALA A 150 -18.41 -8.63 12.62
CA ALA A 150 -17.12 -9.33 12.65
C ALA A 150 -16.02 -8.54 11.90
N VAL A 151 -16.34 -7.96 10.74
CA VAL A 151 -15.41 -7.07 10.01
C VAL A 151 -15.07 -5.84 10.85
N GLN A 152 -16.05 -5.24 11.52
CA GLN A 152 -15.82 -4.07 12.36
C GLN A 152 -14.92 -4.39 13.56
N ALA A 153 -15.06 -5.56 14.18
CA ALA A 153 -14.16 -6.01 15.24
C ALA A 153 -12.71 -6.15 14.75
N GLU A 154 -12.51 -6.74 13.58
CA GLU A 154 -11.18 -6.82 12.95
C GLU A 154 -10.60 -5.46 12.58
N ILE A 155 -11.43 -4.51 12.13
CA ILE A 155 -11.01 -3.13 11.89
C ILE A 155 -10.51 -2.47 13.18
N GLN A 156 -11.17 -2.69 14.32
CA GLN A 156 -10.70 -2.16 15.61
C GLN A 156 -9.38 -2.78 16.03
N ARG A 157 -9.19 -4.10 15.83
CA ARG A 157 -7.90 -4.75 16.04
C ARG A 157 -6.82 -4.09 15.19
N LEU A 158 -7.06 -3.92 13.88
CA LEU A 158 -6.10 -3.29 12.96
C LEU A 158 -5.80 -1.83 13.33
N ASP A 159 -6.77 -1.03 13.76
CA ASP A 159 -6.55 0.36 14.19
C ASP A 159 -5.68 0.46 15.45
N GLY A 160 -5.71 -0.56 16.31
CA GLY A 160 -4.79 -0.69 17.45
C GLY A 160 -3.40 -1.24 17.08
N GLU A 161 -3.26 -1.85 15.90
CA GLU A 161 -2.02 -2.49 15.46
C GLU A 161 -1.18 -1.63 14.50
N PHE A 162 -1.76 -0.67 13.78
CA PHE A 162 -1.03 0.19 12.84
C PHE A 162 -0.96 1.62 13.35
N ASP A 163 0.27 2.15 13.49
CA ASP A 163 0.52 3.55 13.88
C ASP A 163 0.08 4.53 12.79
N LEU A 164 0.14 4.09 11.53
CA LEU A 164 -0.30 4.83 10.36
C LEU A 164 -0.88 3.89 9.28
N VAL A 165 -2.11 4.16 8.87
CA VAL A 165 -2.68 3.58 7.64
C VAL A 165 -2.76 4.65 6.57
N MET A 166 -1.88 4.56 5.58
CA MET A 166 -1.77 5.48 4.46
C MET A 166 -2.96 5.33 3.50
N VAL A 167 -3.30 6.39 2.77
CA VAL A 167 -4.38 6.38 1.77
C VAL A 167 -3.81 6.71 0.40
N THR A 168 -4.01 5.81 -0.56
CA THR A 168 -3.39 5.94 -1.89
C THR A 168 -3.84 7.19 -2.65
N ASP A 169 -5.09 7.63 -2.48
CA ASP A 169 -5.63 8.83 -3.14
C ASP A 169 -5.07 10.14 -2.54
N ARG A 170 -4.36 10.04 -1.42
CA ARG A 170 -3.66 11.12 -0.70
C ARG A 170 -2.22 10.71 -0.43
N MET A 171 -1.55 10.15 -1.46
CA MET A 171 -0.24 9.53 -1.31
C MET A 171 0.83 10.51 -0.82
N GLU A 172 0.80 11.75 -1.30
CA GLU A 172 1.76 12.79 -0.93
C GLU A 172 1.62 13.14 0.56
N GLU A 173 0.40 13.34 1.06
CA GLU A 173 0.15 13.53 2.49
C GLU A 173 0.53 12.29 3.30
N SER A 174 0.25 11.10 2.75
CA SER A 174 0.61 9.84 3.38
C SER A 174 2.12 9.71 3.55
N LEU A 175 2.90 10.15 2.57
CA LEU A 175 4.36 10.16 2.63
C LEU A 175 4.90 11.21 3.59
N VAL A 176 4.25 12.36 3.73
CA VAL A 176 4.60 13.34 4.77
C VAL A 176 4.36 12.76 6.17
N LEU A 177 3.22 12.10 6.40
CA LEU A 177 2.96 11.44 7.69
C LEU A 177 3.91 10.27 7.95
N LEU A 178 4.24 9.48 6.92
CA LEU A 178 5.21 8.39 7.04
C LEU A 178 6.61 8.93 7.38
N LYS A 179 7.01 10.03 6.72
CA LYS A 179 8.26 10.73 6.99
C LYS A 179 8.34 11.13 8.47
N ASP A 180 7.26 11.71 9.00
CA ASP A 180 7.18 12.11 10.40
C ASP A 180 7.23 10.91 11.36
N LEU A 181 6.46 9.86 11.09
CA LEU A 181 6.42 8.63 11.88
C LEU A 181 7.80 7.97 12.00
N LEU A 182 8.53 7.88 10.89
CA LEU A 182 9.84 7.21 10.83
C LEU A 182 11.02 8.15 11.09
N ARG A 183 10.77 9.44 11.36
CA ARG A 183 11.80 10.48 11.51
C ARG A 183 12.75 10.57 10.30
N TRP A 184 12.19 10.33 9.12
CA TRP A 184 12.91 10.37 7.86
C TRP A 184 13.08 11.80 7.35
N SER A 185 14.04 11.98 6.44
CA SER A 185 14.18 13.23 5.70
C SER A 185 13.27 13.24 4.47
N THR A 186 13.06 14.42 3.87
CA THR A 186 12.29 14.53 2.62
C THR A 186 12.93 13.68 1.50
N ASP A 187 14.26 13.58 1.47
CA ASP A 187 15.00 12.77 0.50
C ASP A 187 14.72 11.26 0.64
N ASP A 188 14.29 10.80 1.81
CA ASP A 188 13.95 9.39 2.02
C ASP A 188 12.55 9.03 1.49
N VAL A 189 11.69 10.02 1.26
CA VAL A 189 10.31 9.84 0.75
C VAL A 189 10.09 10.35 -0.69
N VAL A 190 11.09 10.97 -1.31
CA VAL A 190 11.03 11.35 -2.74
C VAL A 190 10.76 10.14 -3.63
N HIS A 191 10.00 10.34 -4.69
CA HIS A 191 9.58 9.27 -5.59
C HIS A 191 9.38 9.74 -7.03
N LEU A 192 9.46 8.78 -7.94
CA LEU A 192 9.02 8.92 -9.33
C LEU A 192 7.72 8.15 -9.50
N ASN A 193 6.81 8.70 -10.31
CA ASN A 193 5.55 8.05 -10.63
C ASN A 193 5.80 6.88 -11.59
N LEU A 194 5.89 5.67 -11.04
CA LEU A 194 6.02 4.43 -11.80
C LEU A 194 4.65 3.76 -11.96
N ASN A 195 4.47 3.03 -13.07
CA ASN A 195 3.25 2.27 -13.35
C ASN A 195 1.94 3.08 -13.33
N ARG A 196 2.02 4.40 -13.60
CA ARG A 196 0.83 5.24 -13.75
C ARG A 196 0.03 4.74 -14.94
N ARG A 197 -1.20 4.29 -14.71
CA ARG A 197 -2.13 3.98 -15.81
C ARG A 197 -2.44 5.27 -16.56
N LYS A 198 -2.33 5.22 -17.89
CA LYS A 198 -2.85 6.29 -18.75
C LYS A 198 -4.36 6.43 -18.47
N SER A 199 -4.83 7.63 -18.15
CA SER A 199 -6.24 7.92 -17.82
C SER A 199 -7.19 7.44 -18.93
N GLU A 200 -6.75 7.53 -20.18
CA GLU A 200 -7.45 7.06 -21.39
C GLU A 200 -7.70 5.53 -21.42
N LYS A 201 -6.91 4.75 -20.69
CA LYS A 201 -7.00 3.27 -20.66
C LYS A 201 -7.73 2.73 -19.43
N SER A 202 -8.24 3.61 -18.55
CA SER A 202 -9.01 3.17 -17.38
C SER A 202 -10.47 2.98 -17.79
N PRO A 203 -11.06 1.78 -17.64
CA PRO A 203 -12.48 1.59 -17.90
C PRO A 203 -13.27 2.48 -16.96
N LYS A 204 -14.08 3.38 -17.51
CA LYS A 204 -14.93 4.26 -16.71
C LYS A 204 -16.20 3.49 -16.33
N LEU A 205 -16.19 2.90 -15.15
CA LEU A 205 -17.41 2.35 -14.55
C LEU A 205 -18.45 3.47 -14.37
N THR A 206 -19.70 3.17 -14.70
CA THR A 206 -20.82 4.03 -14.29
C THR A 206 -20.99 4.00 -12.77
N ALA A 207 -21.63 5.03 -12.21
CA ALA A 207 -21.90 5.10 -10.78
C ALA A 207 -22.69 3.87 -10.27
N ALA A 208 -23.65 3.37 -11.05
CA ALA A 208 -24.43 2.18 -10.74
C ALA A 208 -23.55 0.92 -10.68
N GLN A 209 -22.67 0.72 -11.66
CA GLN A 209 -21.75 -0.42 -11.68
C GLN A 209 -20.75 -0.37 -10.52
N ARG A 210 -20.24 0.82 -10.21
CA ARG A 210 -19.37 1.04 -9.05
C ARG A 210 -20.08 0.67 -7.75
N GLN A 211 -21.35 1.01 -7.60
CA GLN A 211 -22.15 0.65 -6.43
C GLN A 211 -22.35 -0.87 -6.30
N VAL A 212 -22.60 -1.57 -7.41
CA VAL A 212 -22.70 -3.05 -7.42
C VAL A 212 -21.40 -3.68 -6.93
N LEU A 213 -20.25 -3.24 -7.45
CA LEU A 213 -18.96 -3.74 -7.00
C LEU A 213 -18.66 -3.36 -5.55
N ALA A 214 -18.97 -2.14 -5.11
CA ALA A 214 -18.74 -1.70 -3.74
C ALA A 214 -19.55 -2.53 -2.73
N LYS A 215 -20.82 -2.85 -3.03
CA LYS A 215 -21.64 -3.74 -2.19
C LYS A 215 -21.05 -5.15 -2.12
N TRP A 216 -20.55 -5.66 -3.24
CA TRP A 216 -19.85 -6.93 -3.25
C TRP A 216 -18.53 -6.84 -2.48
N LEU A 217 -17.77 -5.75 -2.55
CA LEU A 217 -16.51 -5.57 -1.82
C LEU A 217 -16.72 -4.98 -0.40
N ALA A 218 -17.80 -5.36 0.28
CA ALA A 218 -18.25 -4.70 1.51
C ALA A 218 -17.20 -4.65 2.64
N ALA A 219 -16.39 -5.72 2.83
CA ALA A 219 -15.36 -5.73 3.86
C ALA A 219 -14.25 -4.71 3.56
N ASP A 220 -13.74 -4.68 2.33
CA ASP A 220 -12.74 -3.69 1.93
C ASP A 220 -13.31 -2.26 1.95
N VAL A 221 -14.59 -2.07 1.63
CA VAL A 221 -15.28 -0.78 1.75
C VAL A 221 -15.33 -0.29 3.20
N GLN A 222 -15.65 -1.17 4.15
CA GLN A 222 -15.65 -0.81 5.58
C GLN A 222 -14.24 -0.44 6.05
N ILE A 223 -13.22 -1.24 5.69
CA ILE A 223 -11.81 -0.99 6.00
C ILE A 223 -11.38 0.38 5.45
N TYR A 224 -11.58 0.62 4.14
CA TYR A 224 -11.18 1.87 3.49
C TYR A 224 -11.89 3.07 4.13
N GLN A 225 -13.20 3.01 4.34
CA GLN A 225 -13.94 4.11 4.96
C GLN A 225 -13.48 4.42 6.38
N HIS A 226 -13.21 3.39 7.19
CA HIS A 226 -12.67 3.59 8.54
C HIS A 226 -11.32 4.29 8.49
N PHE A 227 -10.37 3.75 7.72
CA PHE A 227 -9.02 4.29 7.69
C PHE A 227 -8.91 5.62 6.95
N SER A 228 -9.79 5.93 5.99
CA SER A 228 -9.89 7.29 5.43
C SER A 228 -10.24 8.31 6.51
N ARG A 229 -11.22 8.01 7.38
CA ARG A 229 -11.57 8.91 8.50
C ARG A 229 -10.44 9.02 9.53
N ARG A 230 -9.75 7.92 9.83
CA ARG A 230 -8.57 7.93 10.72
C ARG A 230 -7.43 8.73 10.12
N PHE A 231 -7.24 8.65 8.80
CA PHE A 231 -6.25 9.43 8.08
C PHE A 231 -6.53 10.93 8.15
N ASP A 232 -7.79 11.36 7.99
CA ASP A 232 -8.20 12.76 8.20
C ASP A 232 -7.78 13.26 9.59
N GLN A 233 -8.02 12.45 10.63
CA GLN A 233 -7.63 12.76 12.00
C GLN A 233 -6.10 12.89 12.15
N LYS A 234 -5.30 12.00 11.52
CA LYS A 234 -3.83 12.07 11.54
C LYS A 234 -3.33 13.36 10.87
N VAL A 235 -3.92 13.76 9.74
CA VAL A 235 -3.59 15.05 9.08
C VAL A 235 -3.94 16.24 9.96
N SER A 236 -5.12 16.24 10.61
CA SER A 236 -5.49 17.30 11.56
C SER A 236 -4.55 17.36 12.76
N GLN A 237 -4.17 16.21 13.33
CA GLN A 237 -3.23 16.12 14.45
C GLN A 237 -1.84 16.65 14.06
N PHE A 238 -1.34 16.27 12.88
CA PHE A 238 -0.09 16.80 12.35
C PHE A 238 -0.13 18.32 12.23
N ASN A 239 -1.20 18.87 11.64
CA ASN A 239 -1.37 20.32 11.51
C ASN A 239 -1.48 21.04 12.86
N ALA A 240 -2.16 20.45 13.85
CA ALA A 240 -2.26 21.03 15.19
C ALA A 240 -0.92 21.02 15.94
N LEU A 241 -0.21 19.88 15.91
CA LEU A 241 1.09 19.72 16.57
C LEU A 241 2.12 20.70 16.00
N TYR A 242 2.30 20.71 14.68
CA TYR A 242 3.30 21.56 14.05
C TYR A 242 2.85 23.01 13.88
N GLY A 243 1.55 23.29 13.94
CA GLY A 243 1.02 24.66 14.00
C GLY A 243 1.30 25.31 15.37
N SER A 244 1.12 24.56 16.46
CA SER A 244 1.36 25.06 17.83
C SER A 244 2.85 25.25 18.15
N LEU A 245 3.71 24.32 17.73
CA LEU A 245 5.17 24.44 17.87
C LEU A 245 5.73 25.70 17.17
N PHE A 246 5.18 26.05 16.01
CA PHE A 246 5.63 27.23 15.25
C PHE A 246 5.17 28.54 15.90
N ASN A 247 3.94 28.59 16.43
CA ASN A 247 3.46 29.72 17.22
C ASN A 247 4.31 29.95 18.48
N TRP A 248 4.90 28.89 19.05
CA TRP A 248 5.77 28.97 20.21
C TRP A 248 7.21 29.40 19.86
N LEU A 249 7.80 28.89 18.77
CA LEU A 249 9.18 29.17 18.38
C LEU A 249 9.38 30.50 17.64
N LEU A 250 8.37 30.98 16.90
CA LEU A 250 8.44 32.20 16.10
C LEU A 250 7.12 33.00 16.22
N PRO A 251 6.95 33.82 17.28
CA PRO A 251 5.75 34.63 17.48
C PRO A 251 5.51 35.65 16.35
N THR A 252 6.55 35.98 15.57
CA THR A 252 6.51 36.97 14.48
C THR A 252 6.62 36.30 13.12
N GLY A 253 5.50 35.78 12.62
CA GLY A 253 5.03 36.09 11.27
C GLY A 253 5.88 35.68 10.05
N LEU A 254 6.52 34.51 10.06
CA LEU A 254 7.11 33.92 8.84
C LEU A 254 6.33 32.68 8.34
N LEU A 255 5.01 32.74 8.45
CA LEU A 255 4.12 31.93 7.60
C LEU A 255 3.91 32.73 6.31
N LEU A 256 3.95 32.08 5.14
CA LEU A 256 3.10 32.52 4.04
C LEU A 256 1.68 32.51 4.64
N ALA A 257 1.13 33.70 4.89
CA ALA A 257 -0.06 33.86 5.71
C ALA A 257 -1.18 32.95 5.17
N GLY A 258 -1.54 31.90 5.93
CA GLY A 258 -2.65 30.98 5.60
C GLY A 258 -2.30 29.52 5.29
N GLU A 259 -1.02 29.12 5.17
CA GLU A 259 -0.68 27.71 4.88
C GLU A 259 -0.56 26.85 6.15
N THR A 260 -1.19 25.67 6.11
CA THR A 260 -1.05 24.62 7.15
C THR A 260 0.33 23.95 7.11
N PRO A 261 0.82 23.38 8.23
CA PRO A 261 2.07 22.61 8.23
C PRO A 261 2.14 21.52 7.15
N MET A 262 1.03 20.79 6.93
CA MET A 262 0.93 19.78 5.88
C MET A 262 1.16 20.38 4.49
N GLN A 263 0.55 21.53 4.16
CA GLN A 263 0.73 22.18 2.86
C GLN A 263 2.20 22.57 2.60
N LYS A 264 2.90 23.06 3.63
CA LYS A 264 4.33 23.36 3.52
C LYS A 264 5.16 22.13 3.21
N GLU A 265 4.90 21.03 3.90
CA GLU A 265 5.61 19.77 3.68
C GLU A 265 5.33 19.18 2.30
N LEU A 266 4.09 19.33 1.80
CA LEU A 266 3.74 18.98 0.43
C LEU A 266 4.53 19.80 -0.59
N HIS A 267 4.67 21.12 -0.39
CA HIS A 267 5.47 21.97 -1.28
C HIS A 267 6.96 21.56 -1.28
N LEU A 268 7.52 21.22 -0.11
CA LEU A 268 8.90 20.72 -0.01
C LEU A 268 9.08 19.39 -0.75
N LEU A 269 8.16 18.45 -0.54
CA LEU A 269 8.17 17.16 -1.22
C LEU A 269 8.01 17.31 -2.73
N GLU A 270 7.11 18.19 -3.19
CA GLU A 270 6.90 18.47 -4.60
C GLU A 270 8.16 19.06 -5.26
N ALA A 271 8.80 20.03 -4.60
CA ALA A 271 10.05 20.61 -5.09
C ALA A 271 11.18 19.56 -5.18
N ALA A 272 11.30 18.71 -4.17
CA ALA A 272 12.27 17.61 -4.15
C ALA A 272 12.01 16.58 -5.26
N ASN A 273 10.74 16.20 -5.47
CA ASN A 273 10.34 15.30 -6.56
C ASN A 273 10.61 15.91 -7.94
N LYS A 274 10.36 17.21 -8.15
CA LYS A 274 10.70 17.93 -9.39
C LYS A 274 12.21 17.89 -9.66
N LYS A 275 13.03 18.06 -8.62
CA LYS A 275 14.50 17.96 -8.73
C LYS A 275 14.93 16.55 -9.10
N LEU A 276 14.37 15.52 -8.45
CA LEU A 276 14.62 14.12 -8.77
C LEU A 276 14.24 13.80 -10.22
N TYR A 277 13.05 14.22 -10.66
CA TYR A 277 12.56 14.00 -12.01
C TYR A 277 13.51 14.58 -13.06
N ARG A 278 13.91 15.85 -12.93
CA ARG A 278 14.85 16.50 -13.87
C ARG A 278 16.20 15.80 -13.96
N ARG A 279 16.66 15.20 -12.86
CA ARG A 279 17.94 14.48 -12.80
C ARG A 279 17.86 13.08 -13.40
N CYS A 280 16.74 12.39 -13.20
CA CYS A 280 16.66 10.94 -13.41
C CYS A 280 15.76 10.52 -14.59
N VAL A 281 14.87 11.38 -15.07
CA VAL A 281 13.91 11.04 -16.12
C VAL A 281 14.33 11.66 -17.44
N LEU A 282 14.86 10.83 -18.33
CA LEU A 282 15.18 11.22 -19.71
C LEU A 282 13.95 11.23 -20.62
N LYS A 283 13.06 10.24 -20.45
CA LYS A 283 11.87 10.05 -21.29
C LYS A 283 10.81 9.24 -20.55
N GLU A 284 9.55 9.65 -20.67
CA GLU A 284 8.41 8.83 -20.26
C GLU A 284 7.94 7.95 -21.42
N VAL A 285 7.74 6.67 -21.16
CA VAL A 285 7.25 5.70 -22.14
C VAL A 285 6.22 4.77 -21.51
N GLY A 286 5.31 4.24 -22.33
CA GLY A 286 4.40 3.19 -21.86
C GLY A 286 5.10 1.83 -21.79
N ASN A 287 4.58 0.93 -20.96
CA ASN A 287 5.13 -0.42 -20.77
C ASN A 287 5.27 -1.18 -22.10
N GLU A 288 4.43 -0.89 -23.09
CA GLU A 288 4.50 -1.45 -24.45
C GLU A 288 5.81 -1.15 -25.20
N LYS A 289 6.57 -0.13 -24.79
CA LYS A 289 7.84 0.28 -25.41
C LYS A 289 9.08 -0.19 -24.62
N LEU A 290 8.88 -0.82 -23.46
CA LEU A 290 9.95 -1.30 -22.61
C LEU A 290 10.36 -2.72 -23.02
N ARG A 291 11.67 -2.98 -23.15
CA ARG A 291 12.23 -4.33 -23.34
C ARG A 291 13.30 -4.63 -22.29
N GLY A 292 13.58 -5.90 -22.06
CA GLY A 292 14.66 -6.37 -21.17
C GLY A 292 14.27 -6.55 -19.70
N GLN A 293 15.21 -7.06 -18.92
CA GLN A 293 15.07 -7.22 -17.46
C GLN A 293 15.31 -5.88 -16.74
N TYR A 294 14.79 -5.74 -15.52
CA TYR A 294 15.13 -4.62 -14.63
C TYR A 294 16.64 -4.58 -14.43
N GLN A 295 17.29 -3.50 -14.88
CA GLN A 295 18.71 -3.29 -14.63
C GLN A 295 18.88 -2.08 -13.71
N TRP A 296 19.63 -2.28 -12.64
CA TRP A 296 20.16 -1.19 -11.83
C TRP A 296 21.14 -0.42 -12.70
N VAL A 297 20.83 0.84 -13.01
CA VAL A 297 21.74 1.72 -13.76
C VAL A 297 22.78 2.32 -12.81
N ASN A 298 22.43 2.47 -11.53
CA ASN A 298 23.33 2.78 -10.41
C ASN A 298 22.64 2.45 -9.06
N ASN A 299 23.33 2.69 -7.95
CA ASN A 299 22.87 2.44 -6.56
C ASN A 299 21.55 3.13 -6.17
N ASN A 300 20.94 3.95 -7.03
CA ASN A 300 19.72 4.69 -6.71
C ASN A 300 18.70 4.73 -7.86
N VAL A 301 18.99 4.12 -9.01
CA VAL A 301 18.14 4.21 -10.21
C VAL A 301 18.02 2.86 -10.89
N VAL A 302 16.77 2.44 -11.03
CA VAL A 302 16.38 1.30 -11.84
C VAL A 302 15.95 1.83 -13.21
N GLY A 303 16.61 1.36 -14.27
CA GLY A 303 16.34 1.78 -15.65
C GLY A 303 15.69 0.69 -16.50
N PHE A 304 15.12 1.10 -17.62
CA PHE A 304 14.58 0.19 -18.64
C PHE A 304 15.25 0.49 -19.99
N LEU A 305 15.44 -0.55 -20.81
CA LEU A 305 15.80 -0.36 -22.22
C LEU A 305 14.54 0.07 -22.98
N ILE A 306 14.64 1.22 -23.64
CA ILE A 306 13.58 1.74 -24.52
C ILE A 306 13.84 1.22 -25.92
N ASN A 307 12.86 0.57 -26.54
CA ASN A 307 12.92 0.25 -27.96
C ASN A 307 12.58 1.53 -28.73
N GLU A 308 13.52 2.05 -29.52
CA GLU A 308 13.27 3.15 -30.47
C GLU A 308 12.33 2.71 -31.60
#